data_AF-A4VDU4-F1
#
_entry.id   AF-A4VDU4-F1
#
_cell.length_a   1.000
_cell.length_b   1.000
_cell.length_c   1.000
_cell.angle_alpha   90.00
_cell.angle_beta   90.00
_cell.angle_gamma   90.00
#
_symmetry.space_group_name_H-M   'P 1'
#
loop_
_entity.id
_entity.type
_entity.pdbx_description
1 polymer ?
#
loop_
_entity_poly.entity_id
_entity_poly.type
_entity_poly.pdbx_seq_one_letter_code
_entity_poly.pdbx_strand_id
1 'polypeptide(L)'
;MRLFLFYLMIICYSNSKPINLTQEDSQNVKNSFVYLNNLSKTDGCAYQLIKDISSDCKQLSEDQKSRLSLKLTNCLLIRSSKRQIVCSDDVQFEICSQELNGDSWNTYSSFYMHIDNICFYYQALNWQKETQQLISNLLDNSDKANLLILEALNNSLQMKNIQNQIHQQMQNQFQLQEEANRSIQENNTNLEKLKKSISTSFEQIVNQILIQSDKVSKVLSDLFEGLNEIKIAQQWITNNFFDLSTFLFYFGFSFLLMLLTSFKKLCQCRTSSLLLLWICFIIERLFLRNDIFFINSSYFQTTFRFILCMLQLFILSITYKSYQDFSRLNYQQIQEIQTKLNMLNSDKIKYKIKSCLLSLTKDMKKYQQQISNPQKKLEFQDENRSFSDFPK
;
A
#
# COMPACT_ATOMS: atom_id res chain seq x y z
N MET A 1 -66.21 26.23 3.27
CA MET A 1 -64.92 26.95 3.26
C MET A 1 -64.99 28.37 2.69
N ARG A 2 -65.62 28.63 1.54
CA ARG A 2 -65.67 29.97 0.92
C ARG A 2 -66.42 31.05 1.72
N LEU A 3 -67.47 30.68 2.46
CA LEU A 3 -68.23 31.60 3.34
C LEU A 3 -67.43 32.04 4.58
N PHE A 4 -66.52 31.21 5.07
CA PHE A 4 -65.71 31.51 6.25
C PHE A 4 -64.59 32.52 5.95
N LEU A 5 -64.01 32.45 4.74
CA LEU A 5 -63.05 33.44 4.25
C LEU A 5 -63.70 34.81 3.99
N PHE A 6 -64.94 34.83 3.50
CA PHE A 6 -65.70 36.08 3.32
C PHE A 6 -66.01 36.76 4.66
N TYR A 7 -66.37 35.98 5.68
CA TYR A 7 -66.66 36.49 7.01
C TYR A 7 -65.41 37.09 7.68
N LEU A 8 -64.24 36.45 7.52
CA LEU A 8 -62.96 36.97 8.02
C LEU A 8 -62.49 38.25 7.30
N MET A 9 -62.73 38.35 5.99
CA MET A 9 -62.42 39.56 5.22
C MET A 9 -63.29 40.74 5.64
N ILE A 10 -64.58 40.51 5.93
CA ILE A 10 -65.51 41.55 6.40
C ILE A 10 -65.15 42.03 7.81
N ILE A 11 -64.75 41.12 8.71
CA ILE A 11 -64.29 41.47 10.06
C ILE A 11 -62.96 42.24 10.02
N CYS A 12 -62.05 41.90 9.11
CA CYS A 12 -60.81 42.67 8.93
C CYS A 12 -61.06 44.06 8.34
N TYR A 13 -62.01 44.20 7.41
CA TYR A 13 -62.33 45.48 6.77
C TYR A 13 -63.11 46.43 7.70
N SER A 14 -63.88 45.90 8.65
CA SER A 14 -64.71 46.70 9.56
C SER A 14 -63.97 47.21 10.82
N ASN A 15 -62.77 46.68 11.11
CA ASN A 15 -61.98 47.07 12.28
C ASN A 15 -60.94 48.18 12.02
N SER A 16 -60.78 48.66 10.79
CA SER A 16 -60.00 49.87 10.52
C SER A 16 -60.89 51.11 10.60
N LYS A 17 -61.19 51.58 11.82
CA LYS A 17 -61.66 52.96 11.99
C LYS A 17 -60.48 53.90 11.78
N PRO A 18 -60.47 54.76 10.76
CA PRO A 18 -59.50 55.85 10.71
C PRO A 18 -59.79 56.80 11.88
N ILE A 19 -58.77 57.02 12.70
CA ILE A 19 -58.79 58.06 13.73
C ILE A 19 -58.81 59.40 12.98
N ASN A 20 -59.99 60.02 12.90
CA ASN A 20 -60.13 61.37 12.36
C ASN A 20 -59.60 62.38 13.38
N LEU A 21 -58.28 62.58 13.40
CA LEU A 21 -57.70 63.82 13.89
C LEU A 21 -58.01 64.93 12.88
N THR A 22 -58.59 66.02 13.35
CA THR A 22 -58.74 67.29 12.63
C THR A 22 -57.41 67.70 11.99
N GLN A 23 -57.42 68.05 10.70
CA GLN A 23 -56.21 68.35 9.91
C GLN A 23 -55.36 69.48 10.52
N GLU A 24 -55.99 70.40 11.25
CA GLU A 24 -55.33 71.55 11.89
C GLU A 24 -54.53 71.15 13.15
N ASP A 25 -55.11 70.31 14.01
CA ASP A 25 -54.43 69.79 15.20
C ASP A 25 -53.28 68.84 14.82
N SER A 26 -53.48 68.04 13.78
CA SER A 26 -52.44 67.18 13.21
C SER A 26 -51.23 67.97 12.69
N GLN A 27 -51.48 69.12 12.07
CA GLN A 27 -50.42 69.97 11.51
C GLN A 27 -49.63 70.72 12.61
N ASN A 28 -50.31 71.20 13.65
CA ASN A 28 -49.66 71.88 14.77
C ASN A 28 -48.82 70.90 15.62
N VAL A 29 -49.34 69.69 15.87
CA VAL A 29 -48.60 68.60 16.53
C VAL A 29 -47.37 68.21 15.70
N LYS A 30 -47.53 68.08 14.38
CA LYS A 30 -46.43 67.77 13.47
C LYS A 30 -45.35 68.85 13.50
N ASN A 31 -45.71 70.13 13.50
CA ASN A 31 -44.75 71.23 13.53
C ASN A 31 -43.98 71.30 14.86
N SER A 32 -44.69 71.17 15.99
CA SER A 32 -44.10 71.14 17.33
C SER A 32 -43.17 69.93 17.52
N PHE A 33 -43.55 68.77 16.99
CA PHE A 33 -42.67 67.60 17.01
C PHE A 33 -41.47 67.74 16.07
N VAL A 34 -41.66 68.27 14.85
CA VAL A 34 -40.55 68.54 13.93
C VAL A 34 -39.52 69.47 14.59
N TYR A 35 -39.99 70.47 15.34
CA TYR A 35 -39.12 71.32 16.16
C TYR A 35 -38.37 70.52 17.23
N LEU A 36 -39.05 69.67 18.01
CA LEU A 36 -38.43 68.78 19.02
C LEU A 36 -37.44 67.77 18.42
N ASN A 37 -37.73 67.23 17.25
CA ASN A 37 -36.87 66.28 16.52
C ASN A 37 -35.66 66.97 15.89
N ASN A 38 -35.77 68.25 15.54
CA ASN A 38 -34.62 69.04 15.11
C ASN A 38 -33.76 69.46 16.31
N LEU A 39 -34.38 69.73 17.47
CA LEU A 39 -33.68 69.94 18.73
C LEU A 39 -32.88 68.70 19.13
N SER A 40 -33.43 67.49 19.01
CA SER A 40 -32.70 66.26 19.36
C SER A 40 -31.51 65.93 18.44
N LYS A 41 -31.47 66.48 17.23
CA LYS A 41 -30.30 66.34 16.33
C LYS A 41 -29.14 67.26 16.71
N THR A 42 -29.41 68.33 17.46
CA THR A 42 -28.44 69.39 17.77
C THR A 42 -28.06 69.43 19.24
N ASP A 43 -28.95 69.04 20.15
CA ASP A 43 -28.76 69.05 21.59
C ASP A 43 -28.83 67.65 22.21
N GLY A 44 -27.78 67.28 22.97
CA GLY A 44 -27.71 66.00 23.68
C GLY A 44 -28.82 65.79 24.72
N CYS A 45 -29.33 66.86 25.35
CA CYS A 45 -30.42 66.79 26.34
C CYS A 45 -31.71 66.27 25.72
N ALA A 46 -32.14 66.86 24.59
CA ALA A 46 -33.36 66.47 23.90
C ALA A 46 -33.21 65.08 23.24
N TYR A 47 -32.01 64.73 22.76
CA TYR A 47 -31.74 63.40 22.22
C TYR A 47 -31.91 62.28 23.25
N GLN A 48 -31.28 62.43 24.42
CA GLN A 48 -31.37 61.45 25.51
C GLN A 48 -32.80 61.35 26.02
N LEU A 49 -33.49 62.48 26.17
CA LEU A 49 -34.88 62.49 26.57
C LEU A 49 -35.78 61.74 25.58
N ILE A 50 -35.64 61.98 24.27
CA ILE A 50 -36.43 61.29 23.25
C ILE A 50 -36.14 59.78 23.19
N LYS A 51 -34.92 59.37 23.55
CA LYS A 51 -34.58 57.95 23.70
C LYS A 51 -35.28 57.31 24.90
N ASP A 52 -35.33 58.01 26.02
CA ASP A 52 -35.98 57.54 27.27
C ASP A 52 -37.51 57.56 27.16
N ILE A 53 -38.07 58.52 26.42
CA ILE A 53 -39.50 58.62 26.05
C ILE A 53 -40.03 57.36 25.36
N SER A 54 -39.17 56.58 24.70
CA SER A 54 -39.57 55.40 23.92
C SER A 54 -40.19 54.26 24.75
N SER A 55 -39.82 54.13 26.03
CA SER A 55 -40.46 53.17 26.94
C SER A 55 -41.77 53.69 27.52
N ASP A 56 -41.87 55.00 27.73
CA ASP A 56 -42.90 55.62 28.57
C ASP A 56 -44.15 56.02 27.78
N CYS A 57 -44.03 56.29 26.47
CA CYS A 57 -45.16 56.73 25.64
C CYS A 57 -46.26 55.68 25.42
N LYS A 58 -46.07 54.39 25.80
CA LYS A 58 -47.09 53.35 25.58
C LYS A 58 -48.33 53.56 26.44
N GLN A 59 -48.14 54.00 27.69
CA GLN A 59 -49.18 54.32 28.66
C GLN A 59 -48.63 55.36 29.65
N LEU A 60 -48.97 56.64 29.43
CA LEU A 60 -48.57 57.72 30.32
C LEU A 60 -49.64 57.98 31.39
N SER A 61 -49.28 57.82 32.66
CA SER A 61 -50.03 58.36 33.80
C SER A 61 -49.87 59.89 33.88
N GLU A 62 -50.78 60.57 34.58
CA GLU A 62 -50.72 62.05 34.73
C GLU A 62 -49.42 62.53 35.41
N ASP A 63 -48.86 61.75 36.34
CA ASP A 63 -47.55 62.04 36.95
C ASP A 63 -46.41 61.88 35.93
N GLN A 64 -46.45 60.84 35.08
CA GLN A 64 -45.47 60.68 33.99
C GLN A 64 -45.58 61.81 32.96
N LYS A 65 -46.79 62.24 32.60
CA LYS A 65 -47.01 63.41 31.72
C LYS A 65 -46.39 64.66 32.33
N SER A 66 -46.60 64.88 33.63
CA SER A 66 -46.07 66.03 34.37
C SER A 66 -44.53 66.01 34.38
N ARG A 67 -43.92 64.90 34.80
CA ARG A 67 -42.46 64.76 34.84
C ARG A 67 -41.82 64.86 33.47
N LEU A 68 -42.45 64.26 32.45
CA LEU A 68 -41.91 64.29 31.10
C LEU A 68 -41.96 65.70 30.50
N SER A 69 -43.05 66.43 30.74
CA SER A 69 -43.21 67.83 30.33
C SER A 69 -42.22 68.75 31.04
N LEU A 70 -41.90 68.47 32.31
CA LEU A 70 -40.86 69.19 33.05
C LEU A 70 -39.46 68.89 32.48
N LYS A 71 -39.15 67.64 32.15
CA LYS A 71 -37.88 67.28 31.51
C LYS A 71 -37.70 67.96 30.13
N LEU A 72 -38.76 68.02 29.32
CA LEU A 72 -38.78 68.76 28.06
C LEU A 72 -38.52 70.26 28.28
N THR A 73 -39.21 70.84 29.26
CA THR A 73 -39.01 72.24 29.68
C THR A 73 -37.58 72.49 30.14
N ASN A 74 -37.00 71.62 30.95
CA ASN A 74 -35.62 71.73 31.42
C ASN A 74 -34.61 71.71 30.27
N CYS A 75 -34.80 70.87 29.24
CA CYS A 75 -33.94 70.91 28.07
C CYS A 75 -34.02 72.27 27.33
N LEU A 76 -35.19 72.90 27.25
CA LEU A 76 -35.32 74.26 26.68
C LEU A 76 -34.68 75.33 27.58
N LEU A 77 -34.78 75.19 28.90
CA LEU A 77 -34.15 76.10 29.86
C LEU A 77 -32.62 76.04 29.75
N ILE A 78 -32.05 74.82 29.71
CA ILE A 78 -30.60 74.60 29.52
C ILE A 78 -30.14 75.25 28.21
N ARG A 79 -30.86 75.04 27.10
CA ARG A 79 -30.54 75.66 25.81
C ARG A 79 -30.58 77.19 25.86
N SER A 80 -31.50 77.74 26.66
CA SER A 80 -31.65 79.19 26.87
C SER A 80 -30.70 79.74 27.94
N SER A 81 -29.74 78.94 28.43
CA SER A 81 -28.84 79.29 29.54
C SER A 81 -29.58 79.72 30.82
N LYS A 82 -30.81 79.24 31.01
CA LYS A 82 -31.62 79.44 32.22
C LYS A 82 -31.41 78.26 33.17
N ARG A 83 -31.65 78.50 34.47
CA ARG A 83 -31.55 77.47 35.52
C ARG A 83 -32.62 76.40 35.31
N GLN A 84 -32.22 75.13 35.39
CA GLN A 84 -33.13 73.98 35.38
C GLN A 84 -33.87 73.82 36.72
N ILE A 85 -35.07 73.26 36.66
CA ILE A 85 -35.90 72.93 37.82
C ILE A 85 -35.70 71.44 38.11
N VAL A 86 -35.14 71.11 39.27
CA VAL A 86 -34.81 69.72 39.62
C VAL A 86 -35.97 69.13 40.41
N CYS A 87 -36.57 68.07 39.88
CA CYS A 87 -37.61 67.30 40.57
C CYS A 87 -37.18 65.84 40.61
N SER A 88 -36.94 65.30 41.82
CA SER A 88 -36.62 63.88 42.01
C SER A 88 -37.85 63.01 41.81
N ASP A 89 -37.65 61.78 41.33
CA ASP A 89 -38.74 60.82 41.10
C ASP A 89 -39.45 60.41 42.41
N ASP A 90 -38.76 60.48 43.55
CA ASP A 90 -39.31 60.17 44.87
C ASP A 90 -40.20 61.28 45.48
N VAL A 91 -40.25 62.46 44.85
CA VAL A 91 -40.96 63.64 45.35
C VAL A 91 -42.25 63.85 44.56
N GLN A 92 -43.34 64.18 45.25
CA GLN A 92 -44.61 64.56 44.63
C GLN A 92 -44.44 65.78 43.71
N PHE A 93 -44.97 65.69 42.49
CA PHE A 93 -44.77 66.71 41.46
C PHE A 93 -45.30 68.09 41.87
N GLU A 94 -46.35 68.12 42.70
CA GLU A 94 -46.96 69.34 43.23
C GLU A 94 -46.00 70.21 44.05
N ILE A 95 -44.94 69.60 44.61
CA ILE A 95 -43.92 70.32 45.37
C ILE A 95 -42.95 71.03 44.42
N CYS A 96 -42.51 70.34 43.35
CA CYS A 96 -41.56 70.90 42.41
C CYS A 96 -42.19 71.83 41.37
N SER A 97 -43.51 71.70 41.13
CA SER A 97 -44.24 72.59 40.23
C SER A 97 -44.33 74.03 40.75
N GLN A 98 -44.10 74.27 42.05
CA GLN A 98 -44.08 75.62 42.63
C GLN A 98 -42.89 76.46 42.16
N GLU A 99 -41.80 75.84 41.69
CA GLU A 99 -40.66 76.56 41.12
C GLU A 99 -40.93 77.07 39.69
N LEU A 100 -41.98 76.57 39.02
CA LEU A 100 -42.35 77.01 37.68
C LEU A 100 -43.02 78.39 37.73
N ASN A 101 -42.41 79.39 37.11
CA ASN A 101 -42.97 80.75 37.03
C ASN A 101 -42.93 81.33 35.60
N GLY A 102 -43.85 82.25 35.31
CA GLY A 102 -43.91 83.00 34.05
C GLY A 102 -43.69 82.13 32.80
N ASP A 103 -42.59 82.39 32.08
CA ASP A 103 -42.21 81.69 30.85
C ASP A 103 -42.00 80.18 31.04
N SER A 104 -41.44 79.72 32.17
CA SER A 104 -41.22 78.28 32.39
C SER A 104 -42.52 77.54 32.67
N TRP A 105 -43.48 78.18 33.34
CA TRP A 105 -44.84 77.62 33.51
C TRP A 105 -45.56 77.51 32.17
N ASN A 106 -45.54 78.56 31.34
CA ASN A 106 -46.16 78.54 30.02
C ASN A 106 -45.57 77.46 29.11
N THR A 107 -44.26 77.31 29.12
CA THR A 107 -43.54 76.28 28.37
C THR A 107 -43.92 74.88 28.87
N TYR A 108 -43.92 74.68 30.20
CA TYR A 108 -44.34 73.44 30.82
C TYR A 108 -45.77 73.06 30.47
N SER A 109 -46.73 73.98 30.64
CA SER A 109 -48.15 73.73 30.35
C SER A 109 -48.37 73.42 28.88
N SER A 110 -47.63 74.05 27.96
CA SER A 110 -47.69 73.74 26.53
C SER A 110 -47.23 72.32 26.24
N PHE A 111 -46.11 71.87 26.81
CA PHE A 111 -45.68 70.49 26.66
C PHE A 111 -46.67 69.51 27.31
N TYR A 112 -47.18 69.83 28.49
CA TYR A 112 -48.15 69.00 29.21
C TYR A 112 -49.42 68.77 28.39
N MET A 113 -50.00 69.83 27.82
CA MET A 113 -51.21 69.73 26.98
C MET A 113 -51.02 68.93 25.70
N HIS A 114 -49.78 68.84 25.19
CA HIS A 114 -49.48 68.20 23.91
C HIS A 114 -48.67 66.91 24.03
N ILE A 115 -48.41 66.42 25.24
CA ILE A 115 -47.50 65.30 25.46
C ILE A 115 -47.99 64.00 24.83
N ASP A 116 -49.31 63.75 24.88
CA ASP A 116 -49.93 62.58 24.27
C ASP A 116 -49.78 62.59 22.74
N ASN A 117 -49.94 63.78 22.13
CA ASN A 117 -49.79 63.98 20.71
C ASN A 117 -48.32 63.82 20.25
N ILE A 118 -47.37 64.33 21.05
CA ILE A 118 -45.93 64.17 20.84
C ILE A 118 -45.57 62.67 20.89
N CYS A 119 -46.08 61.95 21.88
CA CYS A 119 -45.87 60.51 22.03
C CYS A 119 -46.44 59.69 20.87
N PHE A 120 -47.68 59.98 20.46
CA PHE A 120 -48.31 59.31 19.32
C PHE A 120 -47.50 59.51 18.04
N TYR A 121 -47.06 60.74 17.77
CA TYR A 121 -46.26 61.04 16.59
C TYR A 121 -44.88 60.37 16.64
N TYR A 122 -44.23 60.35 17.80
CA TYR A 122 -42.96 59.62 17.99
C TYR A 122 -43.11 58.13 17.69
N GLN A 123 -44.16 57.49 18.21
CA GLN A 123 -44.44 56.08 17.94
C GLN A 123 -44.69 55.83 16.46
N ALA A 124 -45.45 56.70 15.79
CA ALA A 124 -45.69 56.60 14.35
C ALA A 124 -44.39 56.69 13.54
N LEU A 125 -43.46 57.59 13.92
CA LEU A 125 -42.15 57.68 13.30
C LEU A 125 -41.27 56.45 13.56
N ASN A 126 -41.23 55.95 14.80
CA ASN A 126 -40.46 54.76 15.12
C ASN A 126 -40.99 53.55 14.34
N TRP A 127 -42.32 53.38 14.31
CA TRP A 127 -42.97 52.35 13.52
C TRP A 127 -42.67 52.48 12.03
N GLN A 128 -42.71 53.70 11.48
CA GLN A 128 -42.35 53.95 10.08
C GLN A 128 -40.90 53.53 9.79
N LYS A 129 -39.96 53.89 10.67
CA LYS A 129 -38.53 53.53 10.54
C LYS A 129 -38.32 52.02 10.61
N GLU A 130 -38.91 51.35 11.59
CA GLU A 130 -38.83 49.90 11.75
C GLU A 130 -39.45 49.19 10.53
N THR A 131 -40.61 49.67 10.06
CA THR A 131 -41.28 49.14 8.87
C THR A 131 -40.42 49.31 7.62
N GLN A 132 -39.79 50.46 7.43
CA GLN A 132 -38.86 50.67 6.31
C GLN A 132 -37.66 49.73 6.36
N GLN A 133 -37.08 49.51 7.54
CA GLN A 133 -35.99 48.55 7.72
C GLN A 133 -36.44 47.12 7.42
N LEU A 134 -37.61 46.72 7.90
CA LEU A 134 -38.18 45.40 7.63
C LEU A 134 -38.44 45.21 6.13
N ILE A 135 -39.01 46.20 5.46
CA ILE A 135 -39.25 46.16 4.01
C ILE A 135 -37.92 46.04 3.26
N SER A 136 -36.91 46.84 3.61
CA SER A 136 -35.59 46.76 2.99
C SER A 136 -34.97 45.37 3.17
N ASN A 137 -35.01 44.83 4.39
CA ASN A 137 -34.48 43.49 4.67
C ASN A 137 -35.25 42.41 3.93
N LEU A 138 -36.57 42.54 3.80
CA LEU A 138 -37.42 41.61 3.05
C LEU A 138 -37.05 41.64 1.56
N LEU A 139 -36.89 42.82 0.98
CA LEU A 139 -36.49 42.99 -0.42
C LEU A 139 -35.11 42.38 -0.68
N ASP A 140 -34.11 42.70 0.16
CA ASP A 140 -32.77 42.14 0.05
C ASP A 140 -32.76 40.61 0.17
N ASN A 141 -33.54 40.07 1.09
CA ASN A 141 -33.64 38.61 1.27
C ASN A 141 -34.39 37.95 0.12
N SER A 142 -35.42 38.60 -0.43
CA SER A 142 -36.13 38.14 -1.62
C SER A 142 -35.21 38.13 -2.85
N ASP A 143 -34.40 39.16 -3.04
CA ASP A 143 -33.44 39.23 -4.14
C ASP A 143 -32.35 38.15 -4.01
N LYS A 144 -31.82 37.94 -2.81
CA LYS A 144 -30.90 36.83 -2.54
C LYS A 144 -31.54 35.47 -2.82
N ALA A 145 -32.79 35.26 -2.40
CA ALA A 145 -33.51 34.03 -2.67
C ALA A 145 -33.72 33.81 -4.18
N ASN A 146 -34.08 34.86 -4.92
CA ASN A 146 -34.20 34.81 -6.38
C ASN A 146 -32.88 34.44 -7.06
N LEU A 147 -31.76 35.03 -6.64
CA LEU A 147 -30.43 34.69 -7.16
C LEU A 147 -30.07 33.22 -6.89
N LEU A 148 -30.33 32.72 -5.70
CA LEU A 148 -30.11 31.31 -5.35
C LEU A 148 -30.98 30.36 -6.20
N ILE A 149 -32.23 30.74 -6.46
CA ILE A 149 -33.13 29.96 -7.34
C ILE A 149 -32.58 29.94 -8.77
N LEU A 150 -32.11 31.07 -9.29
CA LEU A 150 -31.53 31.16 -10.63
C LEU A 150 -30.26 30.30 -10.75
N GLU A 151 -29.40 30.32 -9.74
CA GLU A 151 -28.21 29.47 -9.69
C GLU A 151 -28.57 27.99 -9.64
N ALA A 152 -29.53 27.62 -8.79
CA ALA A 152 -30.02 26.24 -8.69
C ALA A 152 -30.63 25.75 -10.02
N LEU A 153 -31.38 26.61 -10.73
CA LEU A 153 -31.93 26.31 -12.05
C LEU A 153 -30.82 26.11 -13.09
N ASN A 154 -29.80 26.97 -13.11
CA ASN A 154 -28.67 26.83 -14.00
C ASN A 154 -27.90 25.52 -13.75
N ASN A 155 -27.63 25.20 -12.48
CA ASN A 155 -26.99 23.95 -12.08
C ASN A 155 -27.84 22.74 -12.48
N SER A 156 -29.16 22.80 -12.31
CA SER A 156 -30.08 21.75 -12.75
C SER A 156 -30.05 21.56 -14.26
N LEU A 157 -29.96 22.64 -15.04
CA LEU A 157 -29.87 22.57 -16.50
C LEU A 157 -28.55 21.95 -16.95
N GLN A 158 -27.43 22.34 -16.33
CA GLN A 158 -26.13 21.73 -16.59
C GLN A 158 -26.14 20.24 -16.26
N MET A 159 -26.72 19.85 -15.11
CA MET A 159 -26.84 18.46 -14.71
C MET A 159 -27.66 17.65 -15.73
N LYS A 160 -28.75 18.22 -16.25
CA LYS A 160 -29.56 17.60 -17.30
C LYS A 160 -28.75 17.40 -18.59
N ASN A 161 -27.92 18.35 -18.98
CA ASN A 161 -27.06 18.20 -20.16
C ASN A 161 -26.02 17.10 -19.96
N ILE A 162 -25.39 17.05 -18.78
CA ILE A 162 -24.45 15.99 -18.42
C ILE A 162 -25.15 14.63 -18.41
N GLN A 163 -26.37 14.54 -17.87
CA GLN A 163 -27.16 13.30 -17.87
C GLN A 163 -27.46 12.83 -19.29
N ASN A 164 -27.81 13.74 -20.21
CA ASN A 164 -28.01 13.40 -21.62
C ASN A 164 -26.71 12.89 -22.28
N GLN A 165 -25.57 13.52 -22.00
CA GLN A 165 -24.27 13.06 -22.50
C GLN A 165 -23.91 11.67 -21.98
N ILE A 166 -24.08 11.43 -20.67
CA ILE A 166 -23.86 10.11 -20.07
C ILE A 166 -24.79 9.08 -20.70
N HIS A 167 -26.07 9.42 -20.92
CA HIS A 167 -27.02 8.51 -21.55
C HIS A 167 -26.59 8.14 -22.97
N GLN A 168 -26.18 9.11 -23.79
CA GLN A 168 -25.65 8.87 -25.13
C GLN A 168 -24.37 8.02 -25.10
N GLN A 169 -23.45 8.31 -24.19
CA GLN A 169 -22.23 7.52 -24.02
C GLN A 169 -22.54 6.08 -23.60
N MET A 170 -23.48 5.87 -22.67
CA MET A 170 -23.90 4.53 -22.26
C MET A 170 -24.54 3.76 -23.42
N GLN A 171 -25.37 4.40 -24.24
CA GLN A 171 -25.94 3.76 -25.43
C GLN A 171 -24.85 3.32 -26.41
N ASN A 172 -23.88 4.19 -26.69
CA ASN A 172 -22.74 3.85 -27.55
C ASN A 172 -21.90 2.72 -26.96
N GLN A 173 -21.65 2.72 -25.65
CA GLN A 173 -20.94 1.64 -24.96
C GLN A 173 -21.68 0.30 -25.06
N PHE A 174 -23.01 0.32 -24.92
CA PHE A 174 -23.82 -0.89 -25.06
C PHE A 174 -23.74 -1.46 -26.49
N GLN A 175 -23.81 -0.60 -27.51
CA GLN A 175 -23.67 -1.03 -28.91
C GLN A 175 -22.30 -1.65 -29.18
N LEU A 176 -21.23 -1.01 -28.71
CA LEU A 176 -19.86 -1.54 -28.85
C LEU A 176 -19.69 -2.87 -28.10
N GLN A 177 -20.29 -3.01 -26.92
CA GLN A 177 -20.26 -4.26 -26.15
C GLN A 177 -21.03 -5.38 -26.86
N GLU A 178 -22.16 -5.06 -27.48
CA GLU A 178 -22.93 -6.03 -28.25
C GLU A 178 -22.16 -6.51 -29.50
N GLU A 179 -21.50 -5.59 -30.21
CA GLU A 179 -20.65 -5.91 -31.36
C GLU A 179 -19.46 -6.79 -30.96
N ALA A 180 -18.77 -6.45 -29.86
CA ALA A 180 -17.69 -7.26 -29.32
C ALA A 180 -18.16 -8.67 -28.93
N ASN A 181 -19.33 -8.79 -28.29
CA ASN A 181 -19.92 -10.08 -27.95
C ASN A 181 -20.27 -10.91 -29.19
N ARG A 182 -20.80 -10.30 -30.25
CA ARG A 182 -21.05 -11.00 -31.53
C ARG A 182 -19.75 -11.50 -32.15
N SER A 183 -18.70 -10.69 -32.17
CA SER A 183 -17.39 -11.10 -32.70
C SER A 183 -16.82 -12.29 -31.92
N ILE A 184 -16.93 -12.28 -30.59
CA ILE A 184 -16.51 -13.42 -29.75
C ILE A 184 -17.33 -14.67 -30.06
N GLN A 185 -18.65 -14.54 -30.18
CA GLN A 185 -19.51 -15.67 -30.56
C GLN A 185 -19.14 -16.23 -31.94
N GLU A 186 -18.94 -15.37 -32.93
CA GLU A 186 -18.53 -15.79 -34.27
C GLU A 186 -17.19 -16.52 -34.23
N ASN A 187 -16.19 -15.97 -33.54
CA ASN A 187 -14.89 -16.62 -33.35
C ASN A 187 -15.02 -18.00 -32.68
N ASN A 188 -15.85 -18.11 -31.64
CA ASN A 188 -16.12 -19.40 -31.00
C ASN A 188 -16.79 -20.40 -31.96
N THR A 189 -17.76 -19.96 -32.78
CA THR A 189 -18.38 -20.84 -33.79
C THR A 189 -17.38 -21.25 -34.87
N ASN A 190 -16.48 -20.36 -35.28
CA ASN A 190 -15.44 -20.66 -36.26
C ASN A 190 -14.42 -21.65 -35.70
N LEU A 191 -14.03 -21.50 -34.43
CA LEU A 191 -13.17 -22.48 -33.73
C LEU A 191 -13.84 -23.85 -33.63
N GLU A 192 -15.13 -23.92 -33.29
CA GLU A 192 -15.88 -25.18 -33.26
C GLU A 192 -16.01 -25.81 -34.65
N LYS A 193 -16.25 -25.01 -35.70
CA LYS A 193 -16.26 -25.50 -37.09
C LYS A 193 -14.89 -26.05 -37.50
N LEU A 194 -13.80 -25.34 -37.16
CA LEU A 194 -12.43 -25.79 -37.42
C LEU A 194 -12.13 -27.10 -36.69
N LYS A 195 -12.48 -27.20 -35.40
CA LYS A 195 -12.33 -28.43 -34.61
C LYS A 195 -13.11 -29.58 -35.22
N LYS A 196 -14.36 -29.37 -35.62
CA LYS A 196 -15.18 -30.39 -36.29
C LYS A 196 -14.59 -30.79 -37.63
N SER A 197 -14.16 -29.83 -38.44
CA SER A 197 -13.51 -30.09 -39.74
C SER A 197 -12.25 -30.93 -39.56
N ILE A 198 -11.39 -30.58 -38.60
CA ILE A 198 -10.19 -31.35 -38.27
C ILE A 198 -10.57 -32.78 -37.85
N SER A 199 -11.57 -32.94 -36.98
CA SER A 199 -12.06 -34.26 -36.56
C SER A 199 -12.58 -35.08 -37.73
N THR A 200 -13.40 -34.49 -38.60
CA THR A 200 -13.95 -35.19 -39.78
C THR A 200 -12.88 -35.52 -40.81
N SER A 201 -11.90 -34.62 -41.03
CA SER A 201 -10.76 -34.89 -41.91
C SER A 201 -9.90 -36.01 -41.32
N PHE A 202 -9.69 -36.03 -40.01
CA PHE A 202 -8.98 -37.11 -39.33
C PHE A 202 -9.73 -38.44 -39.45
N GLU A 203 -11.04 -38.47 -39.22
CA GLU A 203 -11.88 -39.67 -39.42
C GLU A 203 -11.87 -40.16 -40.88
N GLN A 204 -11.93 -39.25 -41.85
CA GLN A 204 -11.85 -39.60 -43.28
C GLN A 204 -10.47 -40.16 -43.63
N ILE A 205 -9.40 -39.55 -43.12
CA ILE A 205 -8.04 -40.05 -43.28
C ILE A 205 -7.95 -41.45 -42.68
N VAL A 206 -8.41 -41.67 -41.44
CA VAL A 206 -8.43 -42.98 -40.77
C VAL A 206 -9.29 -44.00 -41.52
N ASN A 207 -10.44 -43.64 -42.06
CA ASN A 207 -11.29 -44.56 -42.81
C ASN A 207 -10.70 -44.91 -44.19
N GLN A 208 -10.12 -43.95 -44.91
CA GLN A 208 -9.35 -44.21 -46.14
C GLN A 208 -8.16 -45.12 -45.86
N ILE A 209 -7.55 -44.93 -44.68
CA ILE A 209 -6.46 -45.74 -44.12
C ILE A 209 -6.90 -47.19 -43.87
N LEU A 210 -8.08 -47.40 -43.26
CA LEU A 210 -8.61 -48.73 -43.00
C LEU A 210 -9.02 -49.48 -44.28
N ILE A 211 -9.44 -48.76 -45.32
CA ILE A 211 -9.88 -49.33 -46.61
C ILE A 211 -8.67 -49.63 -47.55
N GLN A 212 -7.52 -48.96 -47.37
CA GLN A 212 -6.30 -49.13 -48.18
C GLN A 212 -5.11 -49.71 -47.38
N SER A 213 -5.39 -50.78 -46.62
CA SER A 213 -4.60 -51.24 -45.47
C SER A 213 -3.11 -51.61 -45.67
N ASP A 214 -2.56 -51.63 -46.89
CA ASP A 214 -1.16 -52.04 -47.12
C ASP A 214 -0.15 -50.87 -47.24
N LYS A 215 -0.56 -49.71 -47.79
CA LYS A 215 0.29 -48.50 -47.85
C LYS A 215 0.23 -47.65 -46.60
N VAL A 216 -0.83 -47.88 -45.83
CA VAL A 216 -1.23 -47.15 -44.66
C VAL A 216 -0.38 -47.50 -43.45
N SER A 217 -0.03 -48.78 -43.27
CA SER A 217 0.93 -49.17 -42.24
C SER A 217 2.23 -48.35 -42.35
N LYS A 218 2.72 -48.12 -43.57
CA LYS A 218 3.92 -47.31 -43.83
C LYS A 218 3.72 -45.81 -43.65
N VAL A 219 2.68 -45.19 -44.21
CA VAL A 219 2.51 -43.72 -44.07
C VAL A 219 2.08 -43.33 -42.65
N LEU A 220 1.28 -44.15 -41.98
CA LEU A 220 0.87 -43.95 -40.61
C LEU A 220 2.02 -44.29 -39.65
N SER A 221 2.90 -45.26 -39.99
CA SER A 221 4.18 -45.40 -39.27
C SER A 221 5.11 -44.24 -39.54
N ASP A 222 5.21 -43.69 -40.75
CA ASP A 222 6.10 -42.57 -41.08
C ASP A 222 5.61 -41.24 -40.48
N LEU A 223 4.29 -41.03 -40.38
CA LEU A 223 3.68 -39.88 -39.69
C LEU A 223 3.72 -40.04 -38.17
N PHE A 224 3.49 -41.25 -37.65
CA PHE A 224 3.77 -41.51 -36.24
C PHE A 224 5.26 -41.45 -35.97
N GLU A 225 6.16 -41.83 -36.87
CA GLU A 225 7.60 -41.69 -36.69
C GLU A 225 7.98 -40.21 -36.71
N GLY A 226 7.45 -39.38 -37.62
CA GLY A 226 7.68 -37.92 -37.59
C GLY A 226 7.11 -37.21 -36.35
N LEU A 227 5.92 -37.60 -35.87
CA LEU A 227 5.33 -37.04 -34.64
C LEU A 227 5.92 -37.65 -33.37
N ASN A 228 6.37 -38.90 -33.42
CA ASN A 228 7.05 -39.59 -32.33
C ASN A 228 8.52 -39.19 -32.32
N GLU A 229 9.16 -38.75 -33.39
CA GLU A 229 10.48 -38.11 -33.39
C GLU A 229 10.38 -36.73 -32.72
N ILE A 230 9.31 -35.97 -32.97
CA ILE A 230 9.05 -34.70 -32.28
C ILE A 230 8.65 -34.94 -30.82
N LYS A 231 7.84 -35.95 -30.51
CA LYS A 231 7.42 -36.31 -29.15
C LYS A 231 8.52 -37.02 -28.36
N ILE A 232 9.38 -37.80 -29.01
CA ILE A 232 10.63 -38.35 -28.45
C ILE A 232 11.59 -37.20 -28.26
N ALA A 233 11.78 -36.25 -29.18
CA ALA A 233 12.62 -35.08 -28.93
C ALA A 233 12.06 -34.24 -27.77
N GLN A 234 10.75 -34.05 -27.67
CA GLN A 234 10.11 -33.26 -26.61
C GLN A 234 10.07 -33.99 -25.25
N GLN A 235 9.82 -35.29 -25.21
CA GLN A 235 9.95 -36.13 -24.01
C GLN A 235 11.41 -36.38 -23.65
N TRP A 236 12.33 -36.49 -24.61
CA TRP A 236 13.78 -36.60 -24.39
C TRP A 236 14.33 -35.28 -23.85
N ILE A 237 13.90 -34.12 -24.36
CA ILE A 237 14.25 -32.81 -23.80
C ILE A 237 13.67 -32.68 -22.38
N THR A 238 12.37 -32.94 -22.19
CA THR A 238 11.72 -32.74 -20.88
C THR A 238 12.23 -33.75 -19.83
N ASN A 239 12.40 -35.02 -20.19
CA ASN A 239 12.95 -36.07 -19.32
C ASN A 239 14.45 -35.89 -19.08
N ASN A 240 15.24 -35.45 -20.08
CA ASN A 240 16.66 -35.17 -19.87
C ASN A 240 16.91 -33.92 -19.03
N PHE A 241 16.04 -32.90 -19.05
CA PHE A 241 16.22 -31.76 -18.15
C PHE A 241 16.02 -32.14 -16.67
N PHE A 242 15.03 -33.01 -16.36
CA PHE A 242 14.88 -33.58 -15.03
C PHE A 242 16.02 -34.56 -14.66
N ASP A 243 16.51 -35.34 -15.62
CA ASP A 243 17.62 -36.27 -15.40
C ASP A 243 18.97 -35.57 -15.22
N LEU A 244 19.22 -34.52 -15.99
CA LEU A 244 20.45 -33.74 -15.95
C LEU A 244 20.52 -32.89 -14.69
N SER A 245 19.40 -32.30 -14.26
CA SER A 245 19.34 -31.62 -12.95
C SER A 245 19.57 -32.58 -11.78
N THR A 246 19.04 -33.80 -11.87
CA THR A 246 19.30 -34.86 -10.87
C THR A 246 20.76 -35.29 -10.86
N PHE A 247 21.34 -35.54 -12.03
CA PHE A 247 22.75 -35.90 -12.15
C PHE A 247 23.68 -34.79 -11.63
N LEU A 248 23.44 -33.53 -12.01
CA LEU A 248 24.24 -32.40 -11.55
C LEU A 248 24.18 -32.21 -10.03
N PHE A 249 23.00 -32.41 -9.42
CA PHE A 249 22.85 -32.34 -7.97
C PHE A 249 23.70 -33.40 -7.26
N TYR A 250 23.58 -34.67 -7.65
CA TYR A 250 24.33 -35.76 -7.02
C TYR A 250 25.84 -35.68 -7.31
N PHE A 251 26.23 -35.25 -8.51
CA PHE A 251 27.64 -35.02 -8.86
C PHE A 251 28.25 -33.88 -8.03
N GLY A 252 27.55 -32.73 -7.96
CA GLY A 252 27.97 -31.60 -7.14
C GLY A 252 28.04 -31.94 -5.65
N PHE A 253 27.07 -32.71 -5.16
CA PHE A 253 27.03 -33.11 -3.76
C PHE A 253 28.10 -34.17 -3.42
N SER A 254 28.40 -35.10 -4.35
CA SER A 254 29.54 -36.01 -4.24
C SER A 254 30.87 -35.25 -4.19
N PHE A 255 31.03 -34.21 -5.02
CA PHE A 255 32.20 -33.33 -4.97
C PHE A 255 32.31 -32.58 -3.63
N LEU A 256 31.21 -32.02 -3.13
CA LEU A 256 31.16 -31.39 -1.80
C LEU A 256 31.50 -32.36 -0.68
N LEU A 257 30.96 -33.59 -0.71
CA LEU A 257 31.33 -34.63 0.25
C LEU A 257 32.81 -34.99 0.13
N MET A 258 33.37 -35.04 -1.09
CA MET A 258 34.78 -35.32 -1.28
C MET A 258 35.66 -34.19 -0.72
N LEU A 259 35.25 -32.93 -0.87
CA LEU A 259 35.92 -31.79 -0.24
C LEU A 259 35.80 -31.84 1.28
N LEU A 260 34.61 -32.06 1.83
CA LEU A 260 34.38 -32.14 3.28
C LEU A 260 35.07 -33.36 3.92
N THR A 261 35.17 -34.48 3.22
CA THR A 261 35.86 -35.68 3.71
C THR A 261 37.37 -35.67 3.44
N SER A 262 37.89 -34.64 2.78
CA SER A 262 39.34 -34.44 2.61
C SER A 262 40.02 -34.03 3.92
N PHE A 263 39.27 -33.55 4.91
CA PHE A 263 39.79 -33.37 6.26
C PHE A 263 40.10 -34.74 6.89
N LYS A 264 41.32 -34.91 7.43
CA LYS A 264 41.78 -36.17 8.07
C LYS A 264 40.80 -36.73 9.10
N LYS A 265 40.04 -35.86 9.77
CA LYS A 265 39.01 -36.19 10.77
C LYS A 265 37.77 -36.91 10.21
N LEU A 266 37.49 -36.77 8.91
CA LEU A 266 36.28 -37.29 8.26
C LEU A 266 36.60 -38.37 7.20
N CYS A 267 37.88 -38.76 7.06
CA CYS A 267 38.36 -39.63 5.98
C CYS A 267 37.76 -41.04 6.01
N GLN A 268 37.52 -41.60 7.19
CA GLN A 268 37.00 -42.97 7.33
C GLN A 268 35.55 -43.12 6.85
N CYS A 269 34.80 -42.02 6.81
CA CYS A 269 33.38 -42.02 6.44
C CYS A 269 33.15 -41.74 4.95
N ARG A 270 34.21 -41.35 4.24
CA ARG A 270 34.15 -41.04 2.81
C ARG A 270 33.51 -42.16 2.01
N THR A 271 33.95 -43.39 2.19
CA THR A 271 33.43 -44.54 1.43
C THR A 271 31.98 -44.86 1.77
N SER A 272 31.62 -44.78 3.06
CA SER A 272 30.25 -45.04 3.52
C SER A 272 29.27 -43.97 3.06
N SER A 273 29.62 -42.68 3.19
CA SER A 273 28.77 -41.57 2.74
C SER A 273 28.62 -41.54 1.22
N LEU A 274 29.66 -41.89 0.46
CA LEU A 274 29.56 -42.03 -0.99
C LEU A 274 28.68 -43.23 -1.39
N LEU A 275 28.83 -44.39 -0.74
CA LEU A 275 27.97 -45.55 -1.01
C LEU A 275 26.49 -45.25 -0.76
N LEU A 276 26.17 -44.59 0.36
CA LEU A 276 24.81 -44.18 0.67
C LEU A 276 24.25 -43.24 -0.42
N LEU A 277 25.05 -42.27 -0.87
CA LEU A 277 24.67 -41.36 -1.94
C LEU A 277 24.36 -42.10 -3.26
N TRP A 278 25.16 -43.10 -3.63
CA TRP A 278 24.93 -43.92 -4.81
C TRP A 278 23.68 -44.80 -4.69
N ILE A 279 23.43 -45.41 -3.53
CA ILE A 279 22.21 -46.19 -3.27
C ILE A 279 20.98 -45.30 -3.40
N CYS A 280 21.01 -44.10 -2.83
CA CYS A 280 19.89 -43.16 -2.89
C CYS A 280 19.63 -42.65 -4.31
N PHE A 281 20.69 -42.43 -5.11
CA PHE A 281 20.55 -42.14 -6.53
C PHE A 281 19.83 -43.28 -7.28
N ILE A 282 20.19 -44.54 -7.01
CA ILE A 282 19.53 -45.71 -7.63
C ILE A 282 18.06 -45.81 -7.21
N ILE A 283 17.76 -45.60 -5.92
CA ILE A 283 16.38 -45.64 -5.40
C ILE A 283 15.53 -44.53 -6.04
N GLU A 284 16.03 -43.29 -6.10
CA GLU A 284 15.32 -42.17 -6.75
C GLU A 284 15.04 -42.50 -8.23
N ARG A 285 16.01 -43.12 -8.91
CA ARG A 285 15.87 -43.56 -10.31
C ARG A 285 14.86 -44.69 -10.50
N LEU A 286 14.79 -45.65 -9.58
CA LEU A 286 13.80 -46.73 -9.63
C LEU A 286 12.38 -46.22 -9.36
N PHE A 287 12.22 -45.28 -8.43
CA PHE A 287 10.92 -44.66 -8.14
C PHE A 287 10.40 -43.81 -9.29
N LEU A 288 11.27 -43.00 -9.92
CA LEU A 288 10.90 -42.20 -11.09
C LEU A 288 10.55 -43.07 -12.31
N ARG A 289 11.18 -44.25 -12.45
CA ARG A 289 10.92 -45.17 -13.56
C ARG A 289 9.60 -45.94 -13.46
N ASN A 290 9.07 -46.14 -12.25
CA ASN A 290 7.89 -46.98 -12.04
C ASN A 290 6.54 -46.25 -12.20
N ASP A 291 6.51 -44.95 -12.56
CA ASP A 291 5.29 -44.17 -12.88
C ASP A 291 4.16 -44.14 -11.81
N ILE A 292 4.36 -44.69 -10.61
CA ILE A 292 3.30 -44.94 -9.60
C ILE A 292 2.69 -43.66 -8.99
N PHE A 293 3.29 -42.47 -9.15
CA PHE A 293 2.78 -41.23 -8.55
C PHE A 293 2.92 -40.00 -9.48
N PHE A 294 2.07 -39.94 -10.51
CA PHE A 294 2.12 -38.93 -11.57
C PHE A 294 1.79 -37.49 -11.11
N ILE A 295 1.17 -37.30 -9.95
CA ILE A 295 0.54 -36.01 -9.60
C ILE A 295 1.50 -35.06 -8.82
N ASN A 296 2.58 -35.56 -8.19
CA ASN A 296 3.43 -34.75 -7.29
C ASN A 296 4.96 -35.01 -7.41
N SER A 297 5.46 -35.45 -8.57
CA SER A 297 6.86 -35.90 -8.77
C SER A 297 7.93 -34.87 -8.35
N SER A 298 7.72 -33.58 -8.62
CA SER A 298 8.66 -32.51 -8.25
C SER A 298 8.74 -32.25 -6.73
N TYR A 299 7.61 -32.31 -6.03
CA TYR A 299 7.55 -32.14 -4.58
C TYR A 299 8.18 -33.33 -3.85
N PHE A 300 7.93 -34.54 -4.33
CA PHE A 300 8.53 -35.76 -3.77
C PHE A 300 10.07 -35.78 -3.92
N GLN A 301 10.58 -35.36 -5.08
CA GLN A 301 12.03 -35.29 -5.32
C GLN A 301 12.72 -34.29 -4.39
N THR A 302 12.10 -33.13 -4.16
CA THR A 302 12.66 -32.08 -3.30
C THR A 302 12.69 -32.51 -1.83
N THR A 303 11.62 -33.15 -1.34
CA THR A 303 11.56 -33.64 0.04
C THR A 303 12.53 -34.79 0.29
N PHE A 304 12.69 -35.73 -0.66
CA PHE A 304 13.64 -36.83 -0.56
C PHE A 304 15.09 -36.32 -0.47
N ARG A 305 15.49 -35.37 -1.33
CA ARG A 305 16.83 -34.76 -1.29
C ARG A 305 17.14 -34.04 0.01
N PHE A 306 16.16 -33.35 0.59
CA PHE A 306 16.34 -32.68 1.87
C PHE A 306 16.62 -33.67 3.01
N ILE A 307 15.87 -34.78 3.05
CA ILE A 307 16.06 -35.85 4.05
C ILE A 307 17.46 -36.47 3.91
N LEU A 308 17.94 -36.70 2.68
CA LEU A 308 19.29 -37.21 2.43
C LEU A 308 20.38 -36.28 2.93
N CYS A 309 20.29 -34.99 2.66
CA CYS A 309 21.26 -34.01 3.15
C CYS A 309 21.31 -34.01 4.69
N MET A 310 20.16 -34.09 5.36
CA MET A 310 20.09 -34.15 6.82
C MET A 310 20.72 -35.45 7.37
N LEU A 311 20.44 -36.60 6.76
CA LEU A 311 21.05 -37.88 7.15
C LEU A 311 22.57 -37.86 6.98
N GLN A 312 23.08 -37.26 5.90
CA GLN A 312 24.52 -37.20 5.65
C GLN A 312 25.23 -36.21 6.58
N LEU A 313 24.64 -35.05 6.86
CA LEU A 313 25.16 -34.13 7.88
C LEU A 313 25.17 -34.79 9.25
N PHE A 314 24.16 -35.60 9.57
CA PHE A 314 24.11 -36.35 10.81
C PHE A 314 25.23 -37.40 10.90
N ILE A 315 25.48 -38.17 9.83
CA ILE A 315 26.61 -39.12 9.76
C ILE A 315 27.95 -38.38 9.89
N LEU A 316 28.14 -37.26 9.20
CA LEU A 316 29.35 -36.43 9.33
C LEU A 316 29.53 -35.88 10.74
N SER A 317 28.45 -35.49 11.41
CA SER A 317 28.46 -34.99 12.79
C SER A 317 28.82 -36.08 13.81
N ILE A 318 28.24 -37.28 13.69
CA ILE A 318 28.61 -38.44 14.52
C ILE A 318 30.09 -38.76 14.36
N THR A 319 30.57 -38.76 13.13
CA THR A 319 31.92 -39.21 12.81
C THR A 319 32.97 -38.16 13.16
N TYR A 320 32.61 -36.88 13.08
CA TYR A 320 33.36 -35.79 13.69
C TYR A 320 33.50 -35.96 15.21
N LYS A 321 32.41 -36.31 15.91
CA LYS A 321 32.44 -36.52 17.37
C LYS A 321 33.16 -37.81 17.79
N SER A 322 33.10 -38.86 16.97
CA SER A 322 33.67 -40.18 17.25
C SER A 322 35.15 -40.31 16.84
N TYR A 323 35.74 -39.28 16.22
CA TYR A 323 37.11 -39.33 15.73
C TYR A 323 38.14 -39.39 16.88
N GLN A 324 38.81 -40.54 17.03
CA GLN A 324 40.00 -40.72 17.86
C GLN A 324 41.25 -40.90 16.97
N ASP A 325 42.36 -40.20 17.28
CA ASP A 325 43.60 -40.18 16.49
C ASP A 325 44.38 -41.53 16.52
N PHE A 326 43.98 -42.48 15.69
CA PHE A 326 44.62 -43.81 15.58
C PHE A 326 46.04 -43.78 15.00
N SER A 327 46.39 -42.79 14.17
CA SER A 327 47.73 -42.71 13.57
C SER A 327 48.84 -42.44 14.59
N ARG A 328 48.52 -41.73 15.68
CA ARG A 328 49.48 -41.48 16.76
C ARG A 328 49.74 -42.76 17.57
N LEU A 329 48.70 -43.54 17.83
CA LEU A 329 48.79 -44.84 18.50
C LEU A 329 49.59 -45.87 17.68
N ASN A 330 49.36 -45.95 16.37
CA ASN A 330 50.03 -46.94 15.52
C ASN A 330 51.50 -46.60 15.25
N TYR A 331 51.84 -45.31 15.15
CA TYR A 331 53.24 -44.87 15.03
C TYR A 331 54.06 -45.24 16.28
N GLN A 332 53.47 -45.10 17.47
CA GLN A 332 54.11 -45.52 18.73
C GLN A 332 54.40 -47.03 18.73
N GLN A 333 53.47 -47.86 18.26
CA GLN A 333 53.65 -49.32 18.20
C GLN A 333 54.74 -49.74 17.19
N ILE A 334 54.80 -49.09 16.03
CA ILE A 334 55.80 -49.40 15.00
C ILE A 334 57.21 -49.00 15.44
N GLN A 335 57.36 -47.86 16.13
CA GLN A 335 58.66 -47.49 16.72
C GLN A 335 59.13 -48.56 17.70
N GLU A 336 58.24 -49.10 18.52
CA GLU A 336 58.55 -50.17 19.47
C GLU A 336 59.04 -51.45 18.77
N ILE A 337 58.41 -51.84 17.66
CA ILE A 337 58.79 -53.02 16.86
C ILE A 337 60.15 -52.80 16.16
N GLN A 338 60.39 -51.61 15.63
CA GLN A 338 61.64 -51.29 14.92
C GLN A 338 62.84 -51.25 15.88
N THR A 339 62.65 -50.77 17.11
CA THR A 339 63.67 -50.89 18.16
C THR A 339 64.00 -52.33 18.48
N LYS A 340 63.00 -53.22 18.57
CA LYS A 340 63.23 -54.65 18.85
C LYS A 340 63.97 -55.38 17.70
N LEU A 341 63.68 -55.03 16.44
CA LEU A 341 64.36 -55.62 15.27
C LEU A 341 65.82 -55.18 15.12
N ASN A 342 66.13 -53.91 15.41
CA ASN A 342 67.50 -53.40 15.30
C ASN A 342 68.46 -54.04 16.33
N MET A 343 67.95 -54.39 17.52
CA MET A 343 68.75 -55.11 18.52
C MET A 343 69.19 -56.50 18.01
N LEU A 344 68.32 -57.23 17.31
CA LEU A 344 68.60 -58.61 16.86
C LEU A 344 69.56 -58.72 15.67
N ASN A 345 69.61 -57.70 14.79
CA ASN A 345 70.32 -57.81 13.51
C ASN A 345 71.83 -57.47 13.62
N SER A 346 72.23 -56.69 14.62
CA SER A 346 73.63 -56.27 14.77
C SER A 346 74.58 -57.39 15.22
N ASP A 347 74.07 -58.37 15.99
CA ASP A 347 74.88 -59.45 16.54
C ASP A 347 75.21 -60.54 15.51
N LYS A 348 74.29 -60.85 14.59
CA LYS A 348 74.46 -61.94 13.60
C LYS A 348 75.43 -61.59 12.47
N ILE A 349 75.50 -60.33 12.04
CA ILE A 349 76.29 -59.91 10.87
C ILE A 349 77.79 -59.81 11.22
N LYS A 350 78.12 -59.40 12.45
CA LYS A 350 79.50 -59.20 12.91
C LYS A 350 80.31 -60.51 12.94
N TYR A 351 79.65 -61.64 13.22
CA TYR A 351 80.29 -62.96 13.27
C TYR A 351 80.66 -63.49 11.88
N LYS A 352 79.80 -63.26 10.88
CA LYS A 352 79.95 -63.83 9.53
C LYS A 352 81.08 -63.16 8.73
N ILE A 353 81.23 -61.85 8.87
CA ILE A 353 82.26 -61.05 8.18
C ILE A 353 83.67 -61.41 8.66
N LYS A 354 83.86 -61.70 9.96
CA LYS A 354 85.17 -62.05 10.52
C LYS A 354 85.72 -63.38 9.98
N SER A 355 84.84 -64.34 9.67
CA SER A 355 85.24 -65.63 9.11
C SER A 355 85.70 -65.54 7.64
N CYS A 356 85.09 -64.63 6.85
CA CYS A 356 85.37 -64.51 5.42
C CYS A 356 86.68 -63.75 5.12
N LEU A 357 87.07 -62.80 5.98
CA LEU A 357 88.33 -62.04 5.82
C LEU A 357 89.59 -62.89 6.10
N LEU A 358 89.46 -63.97 6.87
CA LEU A 358 90.59 -64.84 7.22
C LEU A 358 90.95 -65.85 6.11
N SER A 359 90.03 -66.19 5.22
CA SER A 359 90.32 -67.06 4.08
C SER A 359 91.04 -66.31 2.95
N LEU A 360 90.58 -65.10 2.62
CA LEU A 360 91.11 -64.26 1.52
C LEU A 360 92.59 -63.83 1.71
N THR A 361 93.06 -63.74 2.95
CA THR A 361 94.44 -63.32 3.24
C THR A 361 95.47 -64.44 3.08
N LYS A 362 95.06 -65.71 3.08
CA LYS A 362 95.96 -66.86 2.83
C LYS A 362 96.26 -67.05 1.34
N ASP A 363 95.28 -66.81 0.48
CA ASP A 363 95.42 -67.07 -0.97
C ASP A 363 96.30 -66.03 -1.67
N MET A 364 96.29 -64.78 -1.21
CA MET A 364 97.07 -63.68 -1.80
C MET A 364 98.59 -63.81 -1.58
N LYS A 365 99.05 -64.46 -0.50
CA LYS A 365 100.50 -64.67 -0.26
C LYS A 365 101.13 -65.70 -1.18
N LYS A 366 100.35 -66.61 -1.76
CA LYS A 366 100.83 -67.68 -2.65
C LYS A 366 101.16 -67.18 -4.06
N TYR A 367 100.49 -66.12 -4.51
CA TYR A 367 100.62 -65.56 -5.86
C TYR A 367 101.82 -64.60 -6.04
N GLN A 368 102.30 -63.96 -4.96
CA GLN A 368 103.39 -62.97 -5.04
C GLN A 368 104.81 -63.57 -5.16
N GLN A 369 105.02 -64.86 -4.88
CA GLN A 369 106.35 -65.50 -4.99
C GLN A 369 106.71 -65.97 -6.41
N GLN A 370 105.77 -66.05 -7.34
CA GLN A 370 106.02 -66.59 -8.69
C GLN A 370 106.44 -65.54 -9.73
N ILE A 371 106.41 -64.23 -9.42
CA ILE A 371 106.55 -63.15 -10.42
C ILE A 371 107.96 -62.50 -10.42
N SER A 372 108.88 -62.88 -9.53
CA SER A 372 110.21 -62.24 -9.40
C SER A 372 111.38 -63.06 -9.99
N ASN A 373 111.40 -63.34 -11.30
CA ASN A 373 112.64 -63.74 -11.98
C ASN A 373 112.70 -63.23 -13.45
N PRO A 374 113.65 -62.34 -13.85
CA PRO A 374 113.59 -61.64 -15.13
C PRO A 374 114.63 -62.16 -16.15
N GLN A 375 114.24 -63.01 -17.11
CA GLN A 375 114.97 -63.23 -18.37
C GLN A 375 114.14 -64.07 -19.37
N LYS A 376 113.41 -63.40 -20.28
CA LYS A 376 113.15 -63.84 -21.67
C LYS A 376 112.40 -62.73 -22.40
N LYS A 377 113.20 -61.75 -22.80
CA LYS A 377 112.92 -60.77 -23.84
C LYS A 377 113.29 -61.46 -25.17
N LEU A 378 112.42 -61.32 -26.17
CA LEU A 378 112.56 -61.62 -27.59
C LEU A 378 111.95 -62.93 -28.13
N GLU A 379 111.14 -62.67 -29.17
CA GLU A 379 110.77 -63.48 -30.34
C GLU A 379 109.45 -64.28 -30.35
N PHE A 380 108.84 -64.20 -31.54
CA PHE A 380 107.64 -64.86 -32.07
C PHE A 380 106.32 -64.26 -31.56
N GLN A 381 105.71 -63.23 -32.16
CA GLN A 381 105.40 -63.01 -33.59
C GLN A 381 104.95 -64.28 -34.31
N ASP A 382 103.76 -64.18 -34.90
CA ASP A 382 103.09 -65.15 -35.76
C ASP A 382 102.61 -66.42 -35.07
N GLU A 383 101.32 -66.47 -34.74
CA GLU A 383 100.44 -67.40 -35.46
C GLU A 383 98.97 -67.23 -35.06
N ASN A 384 98.13 -67.31 -36.09
CA ASN A 384 96.73 -67.70 -36.06
C ASN A 384 95.68 -66.59 -35.90
N ARG A 385 95.66 -65.79 -36.97
CA ARG A 385 94.43 -65.42 -37.70
C ARG A 385 93.39 -66.54 -37.81
N SER A 386 92.16 -66.06 -38.00
CA SER A 386 90.99 -66.69 -38.61
C SER A 386 90.28 -67.74 -37.76
N PHE A 387 89.01 -67.49 -37.47
CA PHE A 387 87.92 -68.32 -37.98
C PHE A 387 86.59 -67.57 -37.75
N SER A 388 86.07 -67.01 -38.83
CA SER A 388 84.63 -66.85 -39.02
C SER A 388 84.01 -68.24 -39.11
N ASP A 389 82.95 -68.53 -38.35
CA ASP A 389 81.68 -68.96 -38.94
C ASP A 389 80.67 -69.57 -37.94
N PHE A 390 79.43 -69.31 -38.32
CA PHE A 390 78.17 -70.02 -38.08
C PHE A 390 77.22 -69.60 -36.92
N PRO A 391 75.91 -69.46 -37.24
CA PRO A 391 74.88 -68.87 -36.37
C PRO A 391 73.86 -69.90 -35.85
N LYS A 392 73.29 -69.61 -34.68
CA LYS A 392 71.85 -69.62 -34.35
C LYS A 392 71.66 -69.25 -32.89
#